data_AF-W7E388-F1
#
_entry.id   AF-W7E388-F1
#
_cell.length_a   1.000
_cell.length_b   1.000
_cell.length_c   1.000
_cell.angle_alpha   90.00
_cell.angle_beta   90.00
_cell.angle_gamma   90.00
#
_symmetry.space_group_name_H-M   'P 1'
#
loop_
_entity.id
_entity.type
_entity.pdbx_description
1 polymer ?
#
loop_
_entity_poly.entity_id
_entity_poly.type
_entity_poly.pdbx_seq_one_letter_code
_entity_poly.pdbx_strand_id
1 'polypeptide(L)'
;KVVFKADLTEFLATVQRETGLATNGIQDIATDSQGYHYVPTSFGAKALARITADGEVRTWYATNKIGTLPPYFPTTYTGLIFHTPSNKLIVTDGPAGTFVTFDTKAAVGIPQNVTITRLPSDYTKIACDGLLNPSRYPNRDVLLCSENFLGSTGSITVFTSTDDWVSAQYAGRVPNNDPRAARSFPSATVEIAQSLYISLFFYADTNDTSIGGNRSSFPFFDITSNVDALVTPLGVKISS
;
A
#
# COMPACT_ATOMS: atom_id res chain seq x y z
N LYS A 1 -19.54 11.44 13.96
CA LYS A 1 -20.66 10.93 13.12
C LYS A 1 -20.13 9.74 12.34
N VAL A 2 -20.74 8.57 12.46
CA VAL A 2 -20.39 7.40 11.63
C VAL A 2 -20.94 7.66 10.22
N VAL A 3 -20.10 7.54 9.21
CA VAL A 3 -20.47 7.85 7.81
C VAL A 3 -21.09 6.63 7.12
N PHE A 4 -20.60 5.42 7.44
CA PHE A 4 -21.21 4.13 7.13
C PHE A 4 -20.67 3.05 8.09
N LYS A 5 -21.30 1.87 8.11
CA LYS A 5 -20.79 0.66 8.76
C LYS A 5 -20.91 -0.49 7.77
N ALA A 6 -19.84 -1.25 7.60
CA ALA A 6 -19.80 -2.43 6.74
C ALA A 6 -19.38 -3.65 7.57
N ASP A 7 -20.06 -4.79 7.39
CA ASP A 7 -19.71 -6.06 8.00
C ASP A 7 -19.00 -6.95 6.98
N LEU A 8 -17.74 -7.28 7.26
CA LEU A 8 -16.89 -8.09 6.37
C LEU A 8 -16.97 -9.59 6.66
N THR A 9 -17.78 -10.03 7.64
CA THR A 9 -17.85 -11.44 8.07
C THR A 9 -18.25 -12.36 6.91
N GLU A 10 -19.31 -12.03 6.17
CA GLU A 10 -19.76 -12.87 5.04
C GLU A 10 -18.76 -12.82 3.87
N PHE A 11 -18.08 -11.69 3.67
CA PHE A 11 -17.00 -11.59 2.68
C PHE A 11 -15.88 -12.59 3.02
N LEU A 12 -15.37 -12.58 4.25
CA LEU A 12 -14.32 -13.49 4.69
C LEU A 12 -14.77 -14.96 4.61
N ALA A 13 -16.01 -15.26 5.01
CA ALA A 13 -16.59 -16.60 4.90
C ALA A 13 -16.74 -17.06 3.44
N THR A 14 -17.15 -16.16 2.54
CA THR A 14 -17.25 -16.43 1.11
C THR A 14 -15.89 -16.72 0.50
N VAL A 15 -14.87 -15.88 0.79
CA VAL A 15 -13.50 -16.11 0.31
C VAL A 15 -12.97 -17.46 0.78
N GLN A 16 -13.15 -17.82 2.06
CA GLN A 16 -12.75 -19.12 2.59
C GLN A 16 -13.46 -20.28 1.87
N ARG A 17 -14.75 -20.14 1.57
CA ARG A 17 -15.56 -21.15 0.88
C ARG A 17 -15.11 -21.35 -0.57
N GLU A 18 -14.79 -20.26 -1.27
CA GLU A 18 -14.40 -20.27 -2.69
C GLU A 18 -12.95 -20.68 -2.91
N THR A 19 -12.05 -20.31 -1.99
CA THR A 19 -10.60 -20.49 -2.17
C THR A 19 -10.03 -21.66 -1.36
N GLY A 20 -10.74 -22.11 -0.32
CA GLY A 20 -10.23 -23.06 0.67
C GLY A 20 -9.23 -22.47 1.67
N LEU A 21 -8.93 -21.16 1.60
CA LEU A 21 -7.92 -20.50 2.44
C LEU A 21 -8.55 -19.62 3.53
N ALA A 22 -8.09 -19.80 4.76
CA ALA A 22 -8.41 -18.90 5.87
C ALA A 22 -7.79 -17.54 5.59
N THR A 23 -8.63 -16.52 5.55
CA THR A 23 -8.26 -15.20 5.04
C THR A 23 -8.61 -14.12 6.07
N ASN A 24 -7.70 -13.17 6.27
CA ASN A 24 -7.85 -12.05 7.20
C ASN A 24 -6.86 -10.92 6.82
N GLY A 25 -6.60 -9.98 7.72
CA GLY A 25 -5.69 -8.85 7.49
C GLY A 25 -6.38 -7.72 6.75
N ILE A 26 -7.52 -7.27 7.28
CA ILE A 26 -8.20 -6.06 6.82
C ILE A 26 -7.42 -4.85 7.34
N GLN A 27 -6.47 -4.35 6.53
CA GLN A 27 -5.52 -3.34 6.99
C GLN A 27 -5.58 -2.00 6.23
N ASP A 28 -6.19 -1.96 5.04
CA ASP A 28 -6.24 -0.75 4.20
C ASP A 28 -7.60 -0.56 3.52
N ILE A 29 -7.87 0.66 3.06
CA ILE A 29 -9.10 1.03 2.36
C ILE A 29 -8.86 2.18 1.39
N ALA A 30 -9.36 2.04 0.16
CA ALA A 30 -9.39 3.13 -0.82
C ALA A 30 -10.82 3.37 -1.27
N THR A 31 -11.12 4.62 -1.60
CA THR A 31 -12.44 5.04 -2.07
C THR A 31 -12.31 5.56 -3.48
N ASP A 32 -13.16 5.08 -4.39
CA ASP A 32 -13.21 5.58 -5.76
C ASP A 32 -14.03 6.88 -5.88
N SER A 33 -14.10 7.41 -7.10
CA SER A 33 -14.84 8.63 -7.41
C SER A 33 -16.36 8.49 -7.33
N GLN A 34 -16.89 7.26 -7.21
CA GLN A 34 -18.31 6.96 -7.05
C GLN A 34 -18.69 6.68 -5.59
N GLY A 35 -17.73 6.71 -4.68
CA GLY A 35 -17.94 6.39 -3.27
C GLY A 35 -17.97 4.90 -2.97
N TYR A 36 -17.52 4.04 -3.89
CA TYR A 36 -17.25 2.64 -3.55
C TYR A 36 -15.94 2.55 -2.77
N HIS A 37 -15.95 1.76 -1.72
CA HIS A 37 -14.75 1.45 -0.94
C HIS A 37 -14.22 0.07 -1.28
N TYR A 38 -12.91 -0.07 -1.28
CA TYR A 38 -12.22 -1.31 -1.60
C TYR A 38 -11.30 -1.69 -0.47
N VAL A 39 -11.38 -2.94 -0.05
CA VAL A 39 -10.67 -3.45 1.13
C VAL A 39 -9.98 -4.76 0.77
N PRO A 40 -8.64 -4.83 0.85
CA PRO A 40 -7.90 -6.06 0.58
C PRO A 40 -7.85 -6.97 1.80
N THR A 41 -7.50 -8.23 1.56
CA THR A 41 -7.09 -9.16 2.60
C THR A 41 -5.59 -9.41 2.51
N SER A 42 -4.87 -9.16 3.60
CA SER A 42 -3.41 -9.28 3.61
C SER A 42 -2.88 -10.64 4.00
N PHE A 43 -3.68 -11.51 4.60
CA PHE A 43 -3.27 -12.88 4.94
C PHE A 43 -4.24 -13.90 4.36
N GLY A 44 -3.70 -15.03 3.87
CA GLY A 44 -4.51 -16.10 3.28
C GLY A 44 -4.67 -15.93 1.78
N ALA A 45 -5.90 -15.89 1.28
CA ALA A 45 -6.19 -15.69 -0.13
C ALA A 45 -5.80 -14.27 -0.61
N LYS A 46 -5.69 -14.11 -1.93
CA LYS A 46 -5.73 -12.79 -2.57
C LYS A 46 -7.19 -12.43 -2.77
N ALA A 47 -7.73 -11.48 -2.01
CA ALA A 47 -9.11 -11.05 -2.16
C ALA A 47 -9.28 -9.54 -1.93
N LEU A 48 -10.33 -9.00 -2.55
CA LEU A 48 -10.78 -7.63 -2.39
C LEU A 48 -12.30 -7.61 -2.21
N ALA A 49 -12.76 -6.97 -1.14
CA ALA A 49 -14.15 -6.57 -1.00
C ALA A 49 -14.37 -5.26 -1.76
N ARG A 50 -15.55 -5.10 -2.36
CA ARG A 50 -16.10 -3.79 -2.75
C ARG A 50 -17.29 -3.50 -1.86
N ILE A 51 -17.34 -2.28 -1.34
CA ILE A 51 -18.35 -1.79 -0.41
C ILE A 51 -19.03 -0.60 -1.06
N THR A 52 -20.35 -0.60 -1.11
CA THR A 52 -21.14 0.54 -1.60
C THR A 52 -21.10 1.71 -0.61
N ALA A 53 -21.50 2.90 -1.05
CA ALA A 53 -21.56 4.08 -0.18
C ALA A 53 -22.52 3.93 1.03
N ASP A 54 -23.50 3.04 0.94
CA ASP A 54 -24.43 2.68 2.02
C ASP A 54 -23.96 1.48 2.87
N GLY A 55 -22.80 0.89 2.56
CA GLY A 55 -22.16 -0.14 3.38
C GLY A 55 -22.43 -1.59 2.97
N GLU A 56 -23.06 -1.84 1.82
CA GLU A 56 -23.26 -3.18 1.27
C GLU A 56 -21.91 -3.76 0.82
N VAL A 57 -21.55 -4.94 1.33
CA VAL A 57 -20.27 -5.60 1.05
C VAL A 57 -20.45 -6.71 0.02
N ARG A 58 -19.57 -6.78 -0.97
CA ARG A 58 -19.49 -7.90 -1.91
C ARG A 58 -18.05 -8.35 -2.13
N THR A 59 -17.83 -9.65 -2.32
CA THR A 59 -16.57 -10.19 -2.85
C THR A 59 -16.41 -9.71 -4.28
N TRP A 60 -15.46 -8.80 -4.51
CA TRP A 60 -15.23 -8.24 -5.85
C TRP A 60 -14.13 -8.97 -6.60
N TYR A 61 -13.16 -9.53 -5.87
CA TYR A 61 -12.14 -10.41 -6.40
C TYR A 61 -11.72 -11.41 -5.33
N ALA A 62 -11.47 -12.67 -5.72
CA ALA A 62 -10.89 -13.69 -4.86
C ALA A 62 -10.13 -14.73 -5.69
N THR A 63 -8.96 -15.17 -5.20
CA THR A 63 -8.25 -16.33 -5.76
C THR A 63 -7.40 -17.04 -4.72
N ASN A 64 -7.25 -18.36 -4.88
CA ASN A 64 -6.30 -19.17 -4.12
C ASN A 64 -4.88 -19.19 -4.72
N LYS A 65 -4.65 -18.47 -5.84
CA LYS A 65 -3.34 -18.36 -6.50
C LYS A 65 -2.43 -17.38 -5.75
N ILE A 66 -1.94 -17.81 -4.59
CA ILE A 66 -1.16 -16.97 -3.68
C ILE A 66 0.35 -17.01 -3.93
N GLY A 67 0.85 -17.88 -4.82
CA GLY A 67 2.28 -17.96 -5.12
C GLY A 67 3.17 -18.20 -3.89
N THR A 68 4.44 -17.81 -3.97
CA THR A 68 5.40 -17.87 -2.84
C THR A 68 5.38 -16.55 -2.08
N LEU A 69 4.98 -16.62 -0.82
CA LEU A 69 4.98 -15.47 0.10
C LEU A 69 6.40 -15.07 0.52
N PRO A 70 6.69 -13.77 0.73
CA PRO A 70 7.95 -13.33 1.31
C PRO A 70 8.13 -13.89 2.74
N PRO A 71 9.32 -14.42 3.11
CA PRO A 71 9.51 -15.06 4.41
C PRO A 71 9.39 -14.10 5.60
N TYR A 72 9.75 -12.82 5.41
CA TYR A 72 9.72 -11.80 6.46
C TYR A 72 8.43 -10.97 6.46
N PHE A 73 7.60 -11.12 5.43
CA PHE A 73 6.33 -10.40 5.29
C PHE A 73 5.36 -11.26 4.48
N PRO A 74 4.76 -12.29 5.09
CA PRO A 74 3.99 -13.31 4.37
C PRO A 74 2.58 -12.82 4.04
N THR A 75 2.48 -11.69 3.34
CA THR A 75 1.23 -11.05 2.98
C THR A 75 0.89 -11.24 1.50
N THR A 76 -0.40 -11.22 1.18
CA THR A 76 -0.93 -11.27 -0.20
C THR A 76 -1.14 -9.87 -0.76
N TYR A 77 -2.30 -9.26 -0.50
CA TYR A 77 -2.62 -7.89 -0.88
C TYR A 77 -2.58 -6.97 0.33
N THR A 78 -1.74 -5.94 0.28
CA THR A 78 -1.53 -4.99 1.38
C THR A 78 -1.91 -3.58 0.93
N GLY A 79 -0.95 -2.65 0.90
CA GLY A 79 -1.21 -1.25 0.60
C GLY A 79 -2.00 -1.07 -0.69
N LEU A 80 -2.98 -0.15 -0.66
CA LEU A 80 -3.93 0.07 -1.73
C LEU A 80 -4.27 1.56 -1.85
N ILE A 81 -4.27 2.07 -3.08
CA ILE A 81 -4.78 3.42 -3.38
C ILE A 81 -5.73 3.40 -4.57
N PHE A 82 -6.57 4.45 -4.63
CA PHE A 82 -7.32 4.79 -5.84
C PHE A 82 -6.58 5.87 -6.62
N HIS A 83 -6.19 5.54 -7.85
CA HIS A 83 -5.58 6.46 -8.78
C HIS A 83 -6.65 7.16 -9.62
N THR A 84 -7.08 8.34 -9.17
CA THR A 84 -8.17 9.11 -9.77
C THR A 84 -8.01 9.36 -11.28
N PRO A 85 -6.82 9.76 -11.81
CA PRO A 85 -6.69 10.05 -13.24
C PRO A 85 -7.01 8.85 -14.15
N SER A 86 -6.66 7.63 -13.73
CA SER A 86 -6.88 6.42 -14.54
C SER A 86 -8.10 5.60 -14.12
N ASN A 87 -8.81 5.98 -13.04
CA ASN A 87 -9.88 5.19 -12.42
C ASN A 87 -9.48 3.74 -12.10
N LYS A 88 -8.26 3.57 -11.58
CA LYS A 88 -7.74 2.26 -11.18
C LYS A 88 -7.47 2.21 -9.70
N LEU A 89 -7.66 1.05 -9.10
CA LEU A 89 -6.96 0.73 -7.86
C LEU A 89 -5.56 0.26 -8.19
N ILE A 90 -4.61 0.62 -7.34
CA ILE A 90 -3.26 0.07 -7.34
C ILE A 90 -3.08 -0.63 -6.01
N VAL A 91 -2.65 -1.89 -6.06
CA VAL A 91 -2.51 -2.76 -4.89
C VAL A 91 -1.15 -3.41 -4.91
N THR A 92 -0.49 -3.48 -3.76
CA THR A 92 0.73 -4.29 -3.60
C THR A 92 0.38 -5.78 -3.67
N ASP A 93 1.07 -6.53 -4.52
CA ASP A 93 1.00 -8.00 -4.61
C ASP A 93 2.30 -8.59 -4.06
N GLY A 94 2.30 -8.94 -2.78
CA GLY A 94 3.47 -9.50 -2.08
C GLY A 94 4.04 -10.76 -2.76
N PRO A 95 3.21 -11.75 -3.14
CA PRO A 95 3.69 -12.93 -3.83
C PRO A 95 4.35 -12.66 -5.17
N ALA A 96 3.75 -11.77 -5.98
CA ALA A 96 4.29 -11.38 -7.27
C ALA A 96 5.47 -10.42 -7.14
N GLY A 97 5.66 -9.80 -5.98
CA GLY A 97 6.74 -8.84 -5.72
C GLY A 97 6.61 -7.57 -6.56
N THR A 98 5.38 -7.17 -6.89
CA THR A 98 5.05 -6.03 -7.76
C THR A 98 3.75 -5.36 -7.31
N PHE A 99 3.26 -4.40 -8.08
CA PHE A 99 1.89 -3.89 -8.00
C PHE A 99 0.98 -4.60 -8.99
N VAL A 100 -0.30 -4.62 -8.68
CA VAL A 100 -1.38 -4.95 -9.61
C VAL A 100 -2.37 -3.79 -9.66
N THR A 101 -3.02 -3.62 -10.81
CA THR A 101 -4.11 -2.67 -10.95
C THR A 101 -5.44 -3.36 -11.17
N PHE A 102 -6.52 -2.71 -10.74
CA PHE A 102 -7.90 -3.12 -11.01
C PHE A 102 -8.68 -1.95 -11.59
N ASP A 103 -9.44 -2.17 -12.66
CA ASP A 103 -10.40 -1.18 -13.17
C ASP A 103 -11.63 -1.13 -12.26
N THR A 104 -11.86 -0.01 -11.59
CA THR A 104 -12.97 0.13 -10.63
C THR A 104 -14.35 0.11 -11.30
N LYS A 105 -14.41 0.38 -12.61
CA LYS A 105 -15.66 0.33 -13.40
C LYS A 105 -16.10 -1.10 -13.70
N ALA A 106 -15.22 -2.09 -13.52
CA ALA A 106 -15.56 -3.48 -13.77
C ALA A 106 -16.54 -4.02 -12.72
N ALA A 107 -17.49 -4.85 -13.18
CA ALA A 107 -18.44 -5.51 -12.29
C ALA A 107 -17.74 -6.43 -11.28
N VAL A 108 -16.66 -7.09 -11.73
CA VAL A 108 -15.78 -7.99 -10.97
C VAL A 108 -14.33 -7.51 -11.18
N GLY A 109 -13.52 -7.58 -10.14
CA GLY A 109 -12.12 -7.19 -10.20
C GLY A 109 -11.29 -8.19 -11.02
N ILE A 110 -10.49 -7.69 -11.95
CA ILE A 110 -9.52 -8.48 -12.71
C ILE A 110 -8.15 -7.80 -12.56
N PRO A 111 -7.17 -8.43 -11.89
CA PRO A 111 -5.87 -7.81 -11.68
C PRO A 111 -5.08 -7.75 -12.98
N GLN A 112 -4.39 -6.63 -13.21
CA GLN A 112 -3.39 -6.47 -14.25
C GLN A 112 -2.04 -6.17 -13.60
N ASN A 113 -1.02 -6.96 -13.91
CA ASN A 113 0.31 -6.75 -13.35
C ASN A 113 0.91 -5.44 -13.84
N VAL A 114 1.55 -4.71 -12.92
CA VAL A 114 2.38 -3.55 -13.25
C VAL A 114 3.80 -4.04 -13.54
N THR A 115 4.37 -3.60 -14.67
CA THR A 115 5.76 -3.91 -15.00
C THR A 115 6.68 -2.94 -14.29
N ILE A 116 7.55 -3.44 -13.42
CA ILE A 116 8.52 -2.60 -12.71
C ILE A 116 9.83 -2.52 -13.49
N THR A 117 10.34 -1.30 -13.65
CA THR A 117 11.60 -1.02 -14.34
C THR A 117 12.60 -0.34 -13.41
N ARG A 118 13.90 -0.51 -13.71
CA ARG A 118 15.03 0.10 -12.99
C ARG A 118 15.12 -0.25 -11.49
N LEU A 119 14.56 -1.39 -11.09
CA LEU A 119 14.76 -1.91 -9.74
C LEU A 119 16.27 -2.17 -9.51
N PRO A 120 16.82 -1.69 -8.39
CA PRO A 120 18.18 -2.01 -7.98
C PRO A 120 18.39 -3.52 -7.79
N SER A 121 19.64 -3.99 -7.90
CA SER A 121 19.96 -5.42 -7.76
C SER A 121 19.80 -5.96 -6.33
N ASP A 122 19.72 -5.09 -5.32
CA ASP A 122 19.43 -5.47 -3.93
C ASP A 122 17.93 -5.68 -3.65
N TYR A 123 17.06 -5.46 -4.64
CA TYR A 123 15.65 -5.82 -4.54
C TYR A 123 15.42 -7.30 -4.85
N THR A 124 14.76 -7.99 -3.93
CA THR A 124 14.28 -9.36 -4.15
C THR A 124 12.80 -9.41 -4.49
N LYS A 125 11.97 -8.61 -3.80
CA LYS A 125 10.54 -8.39 -4.06
C LYS A 125 10.10 -7.03 -3.51
N ILE A 126 9.12 -6.39 -4.14
CA ILE A 126 8.41 -5.23 -3.57
C ILE A 126 7.36 -5.73 -2.57
N ALA A 127 7.37 -5.17 -1.36
CA ALA A 127 6.41 -5.51 -0.31
C ALA A 127 6.09 -4.26 0.53
N CYS A 128 5.10 -3.49 0.07
CA CYS A 128 4.62 -2.28 0.75
C CYS A 128 3.51 -2.63 1.74
N ASP A 129 3.61 -2.12 2.96
CA ASP A 129 2.52 -2.17 3.94
C ASP A 129 1.38 -1.24 3.57
N GLY A 130 1.76 0.00 3.24
CA GLY A 130 0.86 1.08 2.83
C GLY A 130 1.37 1.77 1.56
N LEU A 131 0.41 2.30 0.79
CA LEU A 131 0.64 3.05 -0.43
C LEU A 131 0.10 4.47 -0.29
N LEU A 132 0.76 5.44 -0.92
CA LEU A 132 0.26 6.81 -1.09
C LEU A 132 0.62 7.32 -2.47
N ASN A 133 -0.35 7.84 -3.23
CA ASN A 133 -0.07 8.70 -4.36
C ASN A 133 -0.32 10.16 -3.95
N PRO A 134 0.68 11.03 -3.74
CA PRO A 134 0.46 12.37 -3.19
C PRO A 134 -0.15 13.37 -4.18
N SER A 135 -0.93 14.34 -3.68
CA SER A 135 -1.60 15.39 -4.48
C SER A 135 -0.65 16.49 -4.91
N ARG A 136 0.44 16.67 -4.14
CA ARG A 136 1.59 17.49 -4.49
C ARG A 136 2.08 17.27 -5.92
N TYR A 137 2.00 16.05 -6.43
CA TYR A 137 2.35 15.74 -7.82
C TYR A 137 1.06 15.78 -8.66
N PRO A 138 0.84 16.82 -9.51
CA PRO A 138 -0.47 17.09 -10.12
C PRO A 138 -1.06 15.93 -10.93
N ASN A 139 -0.19 15.16 -11.59
CA ASN A 139 -0.60 14.03 -12.41
C ASN A 139 -0.84 12.75 -11.60
N ARG A 140 -0.56 12.78 -10.29
CA ARG A 140 -0.61 11.62 -9.37
C ARG A 140 0.26 10.46 -9.85
N ASP A 141 1.32 10.79 -10.58
CA ASP A 141 2.30 9.90 -11.21
C ASP A 141 3.35 9.34 -10.25
N VAL A 142 3.40 9.84 -9.00
CA VAL A 142 4.29 9.34 -7.95
C VAL A 142 3.53 8.44 -6.99
N LEU A 143 4.11 7.28 -6.68
CA LEU A 143 3.63 6.33 -5.67
C LEU A 143 4.70 6.09 -4.61
N LEU A 144 4.32 6.29 -3.36
CA LEU A 144 5.15 6.06 -2.18
C LEU A 144 4.73 4.73 -1.57
N CYS A 145 5.69 3.81 -1.50
CA CYS A 145 5.56 2.47 -0.99
C CYS A 145 6.26 2.37 0.36
N SER A 146 5.52 2.10 1.43
CA SER A 146 6.08 1.96 2.78
C SER A 146 6.58 0.53 3.00
N GLU A 147 7.88 0.29 2.87
CA GLU A 147 8.46 -1.06 3.02
C GLU A 147 9.07 -1.20 4.43
N ASN A 148 8.39 -1.92 5.33
CA ASN A 148 8.78 -2.04 6.73
C ASN A 148 10.19 -2.65 6.89
N PHE A 149 10.52 -3.65 6.07
CA PHE A 149 11.68 -4.53 6.27
C PHE A 149 12.74 -4.43 5.16
N LEU A 150 12.66 -3.40 4.31
CA LEU A 150 13.73 -3.15 3.35
C LEU A 150 14.95 -2.57 4.08
N GLY A 151 16.06 -3.29 4.06
CA GLY A 151 17.23 -2.97 4.89
C GLY A 151 17.02 -3.36 6.35
N SER A 152 17.61 -2.62 7.29
CA SER A 152 17.49 -2.90 8.73
C SER A 152 16.32 -2.20 9.42
N THR A 153 15.86 -1.07 8.88
CA THR A 153 14.86 -0.19 9.52
C THR A 153 13.70 0.20 8.59
N GLY A 154 13.67 -0.35 7.37
CA GLY A 154 12.67 -0.03 6.36
C GLY A 154 13.00 1.23 5.56
N SER A 155 12.17 1.51 4.56
CA SER A 155 12.30 2.70 3.69
C SER A 155 10.96 3.08 3.08
N ILE A 156 10.84 4.33 2.63
CA ILE A 156 9.82 4.73 1.66
C ILE A 156 10.41 4.61 0.26
N THR A 157 9.90 3.67 -0.51
CA THR A 157 10.30 3.44 -1.89
C THR A 157 9.43 4.28 -2.82
N VAL A 158 10.06 4.96 -3.77
CA VAL A 158 9.39 5.90 -4.67
C VAL A 158 9.35 5.30 -6.06
N PHE A 159 8.14 5.19 -6.60
CA PHE A 159 7.88 4.78 -7.97
C PHE A 159 7.22 5.91 -8.74
N THR A 160 7.47 5.97 -10.04
CA THR A 160 6.79 6.88 -10.96
C THR A 160 6.15 6.12 -12.12
N SER A 161 5.02 6.59 -12.64
CA SER A 161 4.38 6.04 -13.84
C SER A 161 3.92 7.14 -14.78
N THR A 162 4.05 6.90 -16.08
CA THR A 162 3.61 7.82 -17.15
C THR A 162 2.58 7.18 -18.09
N ASP A 163 2.12 5.97 -17.77
CA ASP A 163 1.30 5.12 -18.66
C ASP A 163 0.10 4.50 -17.92
N ASP A 164 -0.51 5.26 -17.02
CA ASP A 164 -1.67 4.82 -16.22
C ASP A 164 -1.41 3.53 -15.44
N TRP A 165 -0.20 3.41 -14.91
CA TRP A 165 0.27 2.29 -14.10
C TRP A 165 0.23 0.97 -14.84
N VAL A 166 0.46 0.97 -16.16
CA VAL A 166 0.83 -0.24 -16.90
C VAL A 166 2.26 -0.63 -16.56
N SER A 167 3.13 0.36 -16.41
CA SER A 167 4.48 0.22 -15.87
C SER A 167 4.74 1.23 -14.76
N ALA A 168 5.72 0.90 -13.91
CA ALA A 168 6.24 1.79 -12.91
C ALA A 168 7.77 1.75 -12.96
N GLN A 169 8.38 2.93 -12.89
CA GLN A 169 9.82 3.09 -12.79
C GLN A 169 10.21 3.33 -11.34
N TYR A 170 11.20 2.60 -10.84
CA TYR A 170 11.84 2.92 -9.57
C TYR A 170 12.57 4.27 -9.68
N ALA A 171 12.22 5.20 -8.79
CA ALA A 171 12.83 6.54 -8.71
C ALA A 171 13.89 6.63 -7.59
N GLY A 172 13.78 5.80 -6.56
CA GLY A 172 14.69 5.82 -5.41
C GLY A 172 14.00 5.33 -4.14
N ARG A 173 14.68 5.49 -3.00
CA ARG A 173 14.12 5.24 -1.68
C ARG A 173 14.63 6.24 -0.66
N VAL A 174 13.79 6.58 0.30
CA VAL A 174 14.14 7.39 1.48
C VAL A 174 14.25 6.46 2.68
N PRO A 175 15.47 6.23 3.22
CA PRO A 175 15.66 5.29 4.32
C PRO A 175 15.08 5.82 5.64
N ASN A 176 14.52 4.92 6.45
CA ASN A 176 14.08 5.22 7.81
C ASN A 176 15.28 5.17 8.77
N ASN A 177 16.16 6.18 8.72
CA ASN A 177 17.42 6.19 9.47
C ASN A 177 17.53 7.34 10.47
N ASP A 178 16.46 8.10 10.70
CA ASP A 178 16.46 9.11 11.77
C ASP A 178 16.69 8.39 13.12
N PRO A 179 17.64 8.83 13.96
CA PRO A 179 17.89 8.20 15.25
C PRO A 179 16.67 8.11 16.15
N ARG A 180 15.70 9.04 16.02
CA ARG A 180 14.45 9.04 16.78
C ARG A 180 13.48 7.97 16.31
N ALA A 181 13.66 7.44 15.10
CA ALA A 181 12.95 6.31 14.52
C ALA A 181 13.57 4.96 14.90
N ALA A 182 14.51 4.91 15.85
CA ALA A 182 15.06 3.65 16.34
C ALA A 182 13.95 2.68 16.77
N ARG A 183 14.09 1.41 16.36
CA ARG A 183 13.15 0.31 16.65
C ARG A 183 11.74 0.55 16.08
N SER A 184 11.67 1.21 14.93
CA SER A 184 10.44 1.45 14.20
C SER A 184 10.54 0.99 12.75
N PHE A 185 9.38 0.85 12.11
CA PHE A 185 9.28 0.54 10.70
C PHE A 185 8.26 1.46 10.01
N PRO A 186 8.49 1.90 8.77
CA PRO A 186 7.47 2.61 7.98
C PRO A 186 6.26 1.71 7.76
N SER A 187 5.07 2.17 8.15
CA SER A 187 3.80 1.47 7.87
C SER A 187 2.93 2.23 6.87
N ALA A 188 3.06 3.55 6.83
CA ALA A 188 2.37 4.38 5.85
C ALA A 188 3.16 5.67 5.56
N THR A 189 2.77 6.36 4.50
CA THR A 189 3.15 7.75 4.26
C THR A 189 1.89 8.59 4.26
N VAL A 190 1.96 9.81 4.78
CA VAL A 190 0.84 10.76 4.77
C VAL A 190 1.27 12.08 4.14
N GLU A 191 0.31 12.74 3.50
CA GLU A 191 0.47 14.11 2.99
C GLU A 191 -0.30 15.07 3.89
N ILE A 192 0.39 16.06 4.44
CA ILE A 192 -0.18 17.11 5.30
C ILE A 192 0.28 18.45 4.75
N ALA A 193 -0.66 19.28 4.31
CA ALA A 193 -0.39 20.62 3.78
C ALA A 193 0.75 20.66 2.75
N GLN A 194 0.70 19.76 1.75
CA GLN A 194 1.70 19.59 0.70
C GLN A 194 3.07 19.05 1.15
N SER A 195 3.25 18.70 2.42
CA SER A 195 4.44 17.99 2.91
C SER A 195 4.16 16.49 3.08
N LEU A 196 5.18 15.68 2.85
CA LEU A 196 5.14 14.22 2.91
C LEU A 196 5.82 13.74 4.19
N TYR A 197 5.15 12.89 4.95
CA TYR A 197 5.66 12.37 6.22
C TYR A 197 5.61 10.86 6.29
N ILE A 198 6.66 10.26 6.87
CA ILE A 198 6.64 8.84 7.25
C ILE A 198 5.80 8.68 8.51
N SER A 199 4.80 7.80 8.45
CA SER A 199 4.11 7.25 9.61
C SER A 199 4.78 5.94 10.01
N LEU A 200 5.27 5.90 11.25
CA LEU A 200 6.04 4.78 11.77
C LEU A 200 5.22 3.93 12.73
N PHE A 201 5.45 2.63 12.64
CA PHE A 201 4.99 1.65 13.61
C PHE A 201 6.16 1.25 14.54
N PHE A 202 6.02 1.56 15.83
CA PHE A 202 7.00 1.27 16.88
C PHE A 202 6.76 -0.10 17.53
N TYR A 203 6.60 -1.13 16.70
CA TYR A 203 6.32 -2.50 17.14
C TYR A 203 7.45 -3.12 17.95
N ALA A 204 8.68 -2.65 17.71
CA ALA A 204 9.86 -3.25 18.27
C ALA A 204 10.35 -2.51 19.52
N ASP A 205 9.57 -1.66 20.20
CA ASP A 205 10.03 -0.94 21.41
C ASP A 205 10.46 -1.87 22.55
N THR A 206 9.84 -3.05 22.63
CA THR A 206 10.28 -4.14 23.50
C THR A 206 10.73 -5.34 22.66
N ASN A 207 11.33 -6.36 23.28
CA ASN A 207 11.65 -7.61 22.59
C ASN A 207 10.45 -8.57 22.51
N ASP A 208 9.34 -8.21 23.16
CA ASP A 208 8.07 -8.94 23.15
C ASP A 208 7.00 -8.09 22.47
N THR A 209 6.58 -8.53 21.30
CA THR A 209 5.67 -7.78 20.46
C THR A 209 4.21 -7.78 20.94
N SER A 210 3.91 -8.53 22.01
CA SER A 210 2.60 -8.53 22.67
C SER A 210 2.50 -7.48 23.79
N ILE A 211 3.60 -6.79 24.11
CA ILE A 211 3.69 -5.85 25.23
C ILE A 211 4.04 -4.46 24.71
N GLY A 212 3.25 -3.46 25.10
CA GLY A 212 3.54 -2.06 24.81
C GLY A 212 4.82 -1.59 25.52
N GLY A 213 5.67 -0.85 24.81
CA GLY A 213 6.83 -0.17 25.39
C GLY A 213 6.48 1.06 26.23
N ASN A 214 7.50 1.78 26.69
CA ASN A 214 7.35 3.01 27.48
C ASN A 214 7.49 4.30 26.65
N ARG A 215 7.42 4.20 25.32
CA ARG A 215 7.55 5.35 24.42
C ARG A 215 6.38 6.32 24.59
N SER A 216 6.71 7.61 24.70
CA SER A 216 5.74 8.71 24.85
C SER A 216 5.72 9.68 23.67
N SER A 217 6.55 9.46 22.64
CA SER A 217 6.67 10.31 21.47
C SER A 217 6.64 9.48 20.19
N PHE A 218 5.78 9.88 19.25
CA PHE A 218 5.52 9.20 17.98
C PHE A 218 5.66 10.21 16.84
N PRO A 219 6.90 10.61 16.51
CA PRO A 219 7.15 11.65 15.52
C PRO A 219 6.81 11.19 14.11
N PHE A 220 6.30 12.13 13.32
CA PHE A 220 6.20 12.04 11.87
C PHE A 220 7.43 12.70 11.26
N PHE A 221 8.10 12.02 10.32
CA PHE A 221 9.34 12.52 9.72
C PHE A 221 9.07 13.08 8.34
N ASP A 222 9.35 14.37 8.16
CA ASP A 222 9.22 15.04 6.85
C ASP A 222 10.26 14.49 5.87
N ILE A 223 9.79 13.99 4.74
CA ILE A 223 10.59 13.46 3.64
C ILE A 223 10.37 14.21 2.33
N THR A 224 9.67 15.35 2.36
CA THR A 224 9.23 16.09 1.17
C THR A 224 10.39 16.39 0.24
N SER A 225 11.45 17.02 0.75
CA SER A 225 12.62 17.35 -0.07
C SER A 225 13.36 16.12 -0.57
N ASN A 226 13.36 15.03 0.19
CA ASN A 226 14.00 13.78 -0.24
C ASN A 226 13.25 13.15 -1.41
N VAL A 227 11.92 13.08 -1.34
CA VAL A 227 11.10 12.56 -2.45
C VAL A 227 11.18 13.49 -3.66
N ASP A 228 11.04 14.80 -3.49
CA ASP A 228 11.13 15.79 -4.57
C ASP A 228 12.47 15.66 -5.33
N ALA A 229 13.57 15.44 -4.62
CA ALA A 229 14.90 15.23 -5.22
C ALA A 229 15.01 13.93 -6.04
N LEU A 230 14.23 12.89 -5.71
CA LEU A 230 14.21 11.62 -6.46
C LEU A 230 13.41 11.73 -7.77
N VAL A 231 12.31 12.50 -7.76
CA VAL A 231 11.35 12.53 -8.87
C VAL A 231 11.58 13.69 -9.85
N THR A 232 12.14 14.82 -9.39
CA THR A 232 12.42 15.98 -10.25
C THR A 232 13.32 15.64 -11.45
N PRO A 233 14.42 14.87 -11.29
CA PRO A 233 15.26 14.47 -12.43
C PRO A 233 14.55 13.57 -13.45
N LEU A 234 13.40 13.00 -13.09
CA LEU A 234 12.57 12.18 -13.97
C LEU A 234 11.49 13.01 -14.69
N GLY A 235 11.47 14.34 -14.49
CA GLY A 235 10.53 15.25 -15.14
C GLY A 235 9.17 15.34 -14.45
N VAL A 236 9.02 14.79 -13.23
CA VAL A 236 7.80 14.93 -12.44
C VAL A 236 7.59 16.38 -12.04
N LYS A 237 6.35 16.87 -12.22
CA LYS A 237 5.96 18.23 -11.83
C LYS A 237 5.58 18.28 -10.36
N ILE A 238 5.96 19.36 -9.69
CA ILE A 238 5.63 19.62 -8.29
C ILE A 238 4.66 20.81 -8.23
N SER A 239 3.57 20.66 -7.48
CA SER A 239 2.66 21.76 -7.16
C SER A 239 3.34 22.71 -6.18
N SER A 240 3.36 24.00 -6.53
CA SER A 240 3.78 25.09 -5.62
C SER A 240 2.72 25.39 -4.58
#